data_AF-A0A1I3E478-F1
#
_entry.id   AF-A0A1I3E478-F1
#
_cell.length_a   1.000
_cell.length_b   1.000
_cell.length_c   1.000
_cell.angle_alpha   90.00
_cell.angle_beta   90.00
_cell.angle_gamma   90.00
#
_symmetry.space_group_name_H-M   'P 1'
#
loop_
_entity.id
_entity.type
_entity.pdbx_description
1 polymer ?
#
loop_
_entity_poly.entity_id
_entity_poly.type
_entity_poly.pdbx_seq_one_letter_code
_entity_poly.pdbx_strand_id
1 'polypeptide(L)' 'MTDASLMPFGIHKGKRLIDVPAKYLIWLYDENKCSGALKDYIEDNMDALKKETK' A
#
# COMPACT_ATOMS: atom_id res chain seq x y z
N MET A 1 -8.72 -1.42 -5.30
CA MET A 1 -8.94 -0.59 -4.09
C MET A 1 -8.74 0.86 -4.49
N THR A 2 -9.20 1.81 -3.68
CA THR A 2 -8.97 3.26 -3.88
C THR A 2 -8.19 3.83 -2.70
N ASP A 3 -7.60 5.01 -2.85
CA ASP A 3 -6.84 5.75 -1.82
C ASP A 3 -7.61 5.93 -0.50
N ALA A 4 -8.94 6.02 -0.59
CA ALA A 4 -9.85 6.08 0.56
C ALA A 4 -10.12 4.72 1.23
N SER A 5 -9.72 3.61 0.61
CA SER A 5 -9.90 2.27 1.16
C SER A 5 -9.04 2.09 2.41
N LEU A 6 -9.60 1.39 3.38
CA LEU A 6 -8.92 1.12 4.65
C LEU A 6 -7.95 -0.05 4.51
N MET A 7 -6.80 0.07 5.16
CA MET A 7 -5.81 -0.98 5.23
C MET A 7 -6.43 -2.21 5.92
N PRO A 8 -6.46 -3.37 5.26
CA PRO A 8 -7.18 -4.53 5.76
C PRO A 8 -6.48 -5.23 6.94
N PHE A 9 -5.16 -5.09 7.03
CA PHE A 9 -4.33 -5.76 8.04
C PHE A 9 -3.05 -4.96 8.36
N GLY A 10 -2.25 -5.47 9.30
CA GLY A 10 -0.97 -4.89 9.70
C GLY A 10 -1.07 -3.78 10.74
N ILE A 11 0.03 -3.04 10.94
CA ILE A 11 0.13 -1.97 11.95
C ILE A 11 -0.71 -0.73 11.59
N HIS A 12 -1.06 -0.59 10.31
CA HIS A 12 -1.87 0.49 9.80
C HIS A 12 -3.33 0.07 9.53
N LYS A 13 -3.76 -1.08 10.05
CA LYS A 13 -5.14 -1.57 9.91
C LYS A 13 -6.14 -0.47 10.29
N GLY A 14 -7.12 -0.24 9.42
CA GLY A 14 -8.13 0.80 9.62
C GLY A 14 -7.70 2.23 9.30
N LYS A 15 -6.46 2.46 8.84
CA LYS A 15 -6.06 3.71 8.19
C LYS A 15 -6.36 3.65 6.70
N ARG A 16 -6.61 4.80 6.08
CA ARG A 16 -6.75 4.89 4.62
C ARG A 16 -5.42 4.60 3.94
N LEU A 17 -5.43 3.98 2.76
CA LEU A 17 -4.23 3.65 1.99
C LEU A 17 -3.36 4.88 1.71
N ILE A 18 -3.98 6.03 1.45
CA ILE A 18 -3.27 7.31 1.27
C ILE A 18 -2.56 7.82 2.54
N ASP A 19 -3.04 7.45 3.73
CA ASP A 19 -2.41 7.80 5.01
C ASP A 19 -1.33 6.78 5.41
N VAL A 20 -1.19 5.68 4.66
CA VAL A 20 -0.15 4.67 4.90
C VAL A 20 1.14 5.10 4.21
N PRO A 21 2.29 5.08 4.91
CA PRO A 21 3.56 5.43 4.30
C PRO A 21 3.86 4.59 3.06
N ALA A 22 4.27 5.23 1.96
CA ALA A 22 4.58 4.53 0.72
C ALA A 22 5.64 3.43 0.91
N LYS A 23 6.67 3.70 1.71
CA LYS A 23 7.69 2.71 2.11
C LYS A 23 7.10 1.45 2.74
N TYR A 24 6.03 1.58 3.54
CA TYR A 24 5.37 0.43 4.17
C TYR A 24 4.60 -0.41 3.15
N LEU A 25 3.91 0.24 2.21
CA LEU A 25 3.20 -0.44 1.12
C LEU A 25 4.17 -1.19 0.20
N ILE A 26 5.31 -0.58 -0.13
CA ILE A 26 6.37 -1.23 -0.92
C ILE A 26 6.96 -2.42 -0.16
N TRP A 27 7.28 -2.28 1.13
CA TRP A 27 7.77 -3.38 1.95
C TRP A 27 6.78 -4.55 2.00
N LEU A 28 5.49 -4.24 2.13
CA LEU A 28 4.41 -5.20 2.13
C LEU A 28 4.29 -5.98 0.82
N TYR A 29 4.54 -5.30 -0.31
CA TYR A 29 4.59 -5.91 -1.63
C TYR A 29 5.82 -6.81 -1.81
N ASP A 30 7.00 -6.34 -1.38
CA ASP A 30 8.27 -7.07 -1.45
C ASP A 30 8.24 -8.37 -0.63
N GLU A 31 7.66 -8.30 0.58
CA GLU A 31 7.46 -9.46 1.47
C GLU A 31 6.35 -10.43 1.01
N ASN A 32 5.72 -10.18 -0.15
CA ASN A 32 4.56 -10.92 -0.63
C ASN A 32 3.40 -10.99 0.40
N LYS A 33 3.33 -10.01 1.30
CA LYS A 33 2.31 -9.91 2.36
C LYS A 33 1.02 -9.23 1.89
N CYS A 34 0.95 -8.82 0.63
CA CYS A 34 -0.25 -8.29 -0.01
C CYS A 34 -0.74 -9.23 -1.11
N SER A 35 -2.05 -9.44 -1.16
CA SER A 35 -2.70 -10.26 -2.18
C SER A 35 -4.01 -9.62 -2.65
N GLY A 36 -4.43 -10.01 -3.85
CA GLY A 36 -5.67 -9.52 -4.48
C GLY A 36 -5.68 -8.01 -4.71
N ALA A 37 -6.77 -7.36 -4.33
CA ALA A 37 -7.03 -5.96 -4.65
C ALA A 37 -6.06 -4.95 -4.01
N LEU A 38 -5.34 -5.35 -2.95
CA LEU A 38 -4.29 -4.52 -2.34
C LEU A 38 -3.00 -4.58 -3.15
N LYS A 39 -2.63 -5.77 -3.65
CA LYS A 39 -1.45 -5.95 -4.49
C LYS A 39 -1.62 -5.15 -5.80
N ASP A 40 -2.78 -5.28 -6.42
CA ASP A 40 -3.16 -4.56 -7.65
C ASP A 40 -3.07 -3.03 -7.46
N TYR A 41 -3.56 -2.51 -6.33
CA TYR A 41 -3.43 -1.10 -5.97
C TYR A 41 -1.96 -0.67 -5.82
N ILE A 42 -1.13 -1.46 -5.15
CA ILE A 42 0.29 -1.13 -4.96
C ILE A 42 1.04 -1.20 -6.30
N GLU A 43 0.69 -2.12 -7.20
CA GLU A 43 1.28 -2.22 -8.55
C GLU A 43 0.91 -1.02 -9.41
N ASP A 44 -0.37 -0.65 -9.44
CA ASP A 44 -0.89 0.51 -10.18
C ASP A 44 -0.26 1.83 -9.68
N ASN A 45 -0.05 1.95 -8.37
CA ASN A 45 0.51 3.14 -7.73
C ASN A 45 2.03 3.04 -7.46
N MET A 46 2.71 1.98 -7.93
CA MET A 46 4.10 1.69 -7.59
C MET A 46 5.06 2.84 -7.91
N ASP A 47 4.86 3.50 -9.05
CA ASP A 47 5.67 4.64 -9.49
C ASP A 47 5.55 5.82 -8.51
N ALA A 48 4.30 6.17 -8.15
CA ALA A 48 4.02 7.24 -7.20
C ALA A 48 4.59 6.92 -5.80
N LEU A 49 4.38 5.69 -5.33
CA LEU A 49 4.89 5.23 -4.03
C LEU A 49 6.43 5.27 -3.98
N LYS A 50 7.11 4.87 -5.05
CA LYS A 50 8.58 4.96 -5.15
C LYS A 50 9.06 6.40 -5.18
N LYS A 51 8.32 7.30 -5.82
CA LYS A 51 8.63 8.73 -5.90
C LYS A 51 8.51 9.43 -4.55
N GLU A 52 7.53 9.06 -3.73
CA GLU A 52 7.36 9.58 -2.36
C GLU A 52 8.43 9.05 -1.37
N THR A 53 9.05 7.91 -1.69
CA THR A 53 10.08 7.31 -0.83
C THR A 53 11.48 7.87 -1.11
N LYS A 54 11.62 8.75 -2.11
CA LYS A 54 12.89 9.36 -2.54
C LYS A 54 13.06 10.77 -1.98
#